data_AF-A0AAG5CTC1-F1
#
_entry.id   AF-A0AAG5CTC1-F1
#
_cell.length_a   1.000
_cell.length_b   1.000
_cell.length_c   1.000
_cell.angle_alpha   90.00
_cell.angle_beta   90.00
_cell.angle_gamma   90.00
#
_symmetry.space_group_name_H-M   'P 1'
#
loop_
_entity.id
_entity.type
_entity.pdbx_description
1 polymer ?
#
loop_
_entity_poly.entity_id
_entity_poly.type
_entity_poly.pdbx_seq_one_letter_code
_entity_poly.pdbx_strand_id
1 'polypeptide(L)'
;MNFHDTVRPVLIAFQLFGMFPLQGIRRSDPIRWCFRWCTFQTVHCVLLVHVGLFLCYFEYDRLKVIGVNADNLIGPLFYLNVIIIMLLLLSVTRKWPSVVAKFQQVEALETMQYNAQYHNKRPGARRIRALAVLLICAGFAEHMLSIGKSLYAKVDEARVCNWNYSSLSEYYALRTYGFIFRRIPYNFPTLIILEYANTALTMAWTVEDVLIILVTDAIAGYFERINERIQFDGTVQVVAKEKFWGDIHWHYVIVCELLEQVMAIISPLLLVSCGTNLYLTCYQLFHIFEPQKYLIYTLFAYFSLCCVIVRAFLTMHYCSAVHEIARKPLRLCRRIPSASWCSEMLGSVITYELVMMHFAKTTESQGIVKTCANTEFSYVPKMESTAS
;
A
#
# COMPACT_ATOMS: atom_id res chain seq x y z
N MET A 1 -19.94 -6.13 -10.14
CA MET A 1 -18.94 -5.04 -9.96
C MET A 1 -17.78 -5.34 -10.88
N ASN A 2 -17.44 -4.43 -11.78
CA ASN A 2 -16.20 -4.47 -12.54
C ASN A 2 -15.13 -3.75 -11.70
N PHE A 3 -14.07 -4.46 -11.32
CA PHE A 3 -12.96 -3.97 -10.52
C PHE A 3 -12.28 -2.80 -11.22
N HIS A 4 -11.97 -2.93 -12.50
CA HIS A 4 -11.28 -1.92 -13.28
C HIS A 4 -12.09 -0.62 -13.39
N ASP A 5 -13.41 -0.69 -13.56
CA ASP A 5 -14.25 0.52 -13.52
C ASP A 5 -14.30 1.17 -12.13
N THR A 6 -14.16 0.37 -11.07
CA THR A 6 -14.14 0.85 -9.69
C THR A 6 -12.84 1.60 -9.39
N VAL A 7 -11.69 1.03 -9.77
CA VAL A 7 -10.36 1.58 -9.49
C VAL A 7 -9.88 2.64 -10.47
N ARG A 8 -10.42 2.70 -11.70
CA ARG A 8 -10.03 3.65 -12.75
C ARG A 8 -9.78 5.08 -12.25
N PRO A 9 -10.71 5.77 -11.55
CA PRO A 9 -10.47 7.14 -11.09
C PRO A 9 -9.34 7.24 -10.06
N VAL A 10 -9.17 6.23 -9.22
CA VAL A 10 -8.09 6.20 -8.22
C VAL A 10 -6.74 6.03 -8.89
N LEU A 11 -6.64 5.14 -9.89
CA LEU A 11 -5.40 4.97 -10.67
C LEU A 11 -5.03 6.23 -11.45
N ILE A 12 -6.01 7.03 -11.91
CA ILE A 12 -5.73 8.34 -12.52
C ILE A 12 -5.10 9.29 -11.49
N ALA A 13 -5.58 9.29 -10.24
CA ALA A 13 -4.97 10.09 -9.17
C ALA A 13 -3.53 9.66 -8.88
N PHE A 14 -3.22 8.36 -8.94
CA PHE A 14 -1.85 7.86 -8.80
C PHE A 14 -0.91 8.42 -9.86
N GLN A 15 -1.38 8.57 -11.10
CA GLN A 15 -0.58 9.12 -12.20
C GLN A 15 -0.23 10.60 -12.01
N LEU A 16 -1.04 11.36 -11.26
CA LEU A 16 -0.72 12.75 -10.91
C LEU A 16 0.52 12.84 -10.02
N PHE A 17 0.81 11.80 -9.25
CA PHE A 17 2.02 11.69 -8.42
C PHE A 17 3.12 10.87 -9.10
N GLY A 18 3.00 10.60 -10.41
CA GLY A 18 3.96 9.80 -11.17
C GLY A 18 4.04 8.33 -10.72
N MET A 19 3.00 7.84 -10.05
CA MET A 19 2.89 6.46 -9.60
C MET A 19 2.03 5.64 -10.56
N PHE A 20 2.29 4.33 -10.64
CA PHE A 20 1.52 3.37 -11.43
C PHE A 20 1.32 3.76 -12.92
N PRO A 21 2.41 3.85 -13.70
CA PRO A 21 2.38 4.43 -15.07
C PRO A 21 1.77 3.49 -16.13
N LEU A 22 0.47 3.21 -16.03
CA LEU A 22 -0.29 2.50 -17.06
C LEU A 22 -0.74 3.44 -18.19
N GLN A 23 -0.58 2.99 -19.43
CA GLN A 23 -1.17 3.66 -20.58
C GLN A 23 -2.60 3.18 -20.79
N GLY A 24 -3.49 4.08 -21.23
CA GLY A 24 -4.82 3.69 -21.71
C GLY A 24 -5.89 3.53 -20.62
N ILE A 25 -5.63 3.94 -19.37
CA ILE A 25 -6.61 3.87 -18.24
C ILE A 25 -7.97 4.48 -18.60
N ARG A 26 -7.99 5.55 -19.42
CA ARG A 26 -9.22 6.22 -19.87
C ARG A 26 -10.05 5.38 -20.85
N ARG A 27 -9.49 4.34 -21.45
CA ARG A 27 -10.23 3.44 -22.34
C ARG A 27 -11.12 2.52 -21.49
N SER A 28 -12.34 2.31 -21.98
CA SER A 28 -13.36 1.50 -21.30
C SER A 28 -12.91 0.05 -21.10
N ASP A 29 -12.16 -0.51 -22.06
CA ASP A 29 -11.66 -1.89 -22.04
C ASP A 29 -10.32 -2.00 -21.27
N PRO A 30 -10.31 -2.69 -20.11
CA PRO A 30 -9.11 -2.88 -19.29
C PRO A 30 -7.99 -3.67 -19.98
N ILE A 31 -8.27 -4.55 -20.95
CA ILE A 31 -7.23 -5.32 -21.67
C ILE A 31 -6.24 -4.40 -22.37
N ARG A 32 -6.73 -3.23 -22.78
CA ARG A 32 -5.94 -2.21 -23.48
C ARG A 32 -5.09 -1.37 -22.52
N TRP A 33 -5.14 -1.65 -21.22
CA TRP A 33 -4.27 -1.01 -20.23
C TRP A 33 -2.93 -1.71 -20.26
N CYS A 34 -1.93 -1.03 -20.83
CA CYS A 34 -0.61 -1.62 -21.04
C CYS A 34 0.47 -0.72 -20.47
N PHE A 35 1.56 -1.35 -20.00
CA PHE A 35 2.78 -0.64 -19.68
C PHE A 35 3.59 -0.40 -20.97
N ARG A 36 4.16 0.81 -21.12
CA ARG A 36 5.12 1.15 -22.17
C ARG A 36 6.18 2.10 -21.65
N TRP A 37 7.43 1.86 -22.02
CA TRP A 37 8.59 2.66 -21.59
C TRP A 37 8.55 4.10 -22.14
N CYS A 38 8.26 4.26 -23.44
CA CYS A 38 8.24 5.56 -24.10
C CYS A 38 6.86 6.23 -23.98
N THR A 39 6.40 6.49 -22.75
CA THR A 39 5.17 7.24 -22.49
C THR A 39 5.41 8.32 -21.47
N PHE A 40 4.62 9.40 -21.52
CA PHE A 40 4.71 10.51 -20.57
C PHE A 40 4.62 10.01 -19.12
N GLN A 41 3.72 9.06 -18.85
CA GLN A 41 3.53 8.49 -17.51
C GLN A 41 4.80 7.78 -17.00
N THR A 42 5.42 6.94 -17.82
CA THR A 42 6.63 6.22 -17.42
C THR A 42 7.82 7.14 -17.30
N VAL A 43 7.98 8.10 -18.21
CA VAL A 43 9.04 9.12 -18.12
C VAL A 43 8.89 9.92 -16.83
N HIS A 44 7.68 10.37 -16.51
CA HIS A 44 7.40 11.08 -15.27
C HIS A 44 7.76 10.24 -14.02
N CYS A 45 7.37 8.97 -13.99
CA CYS A 45 7.73 8.04 -12.91
C CYS A 45 9.25 7.90 -12.75
N VAL A 46 9.97 7.67 -13.86
CA VAL A 46 11.43 7.51 -13.86
C VAL A 46 12.15 8.79 -13.44
N LEU A 47 11.65 9.97 -13.87
CA LEU A 47 12.20 11.26 -13.46
C LEU A 47 12.05 11.47 -11.95
N LEU A 48 10.89 11.17 -11.36
CA LEU A 48 10.71 11.25 -9.91
C LEU A 48 11.63 10.29 -9.14
N VAL A 49 11.87 9.08 -9.66
CA VAL A 49 12.88 8.16 -9.07
C VAL A 49 14.28 8.79 -9.07
N HIS A 50 14.69 9.44 -10.16
CA HIS A 50 15.97 10.12 -10.23
C HIS A 50 16.05 11.32 -9.28
N VAL A 51 14.96 12.10 -9.17
CA VAL A 51 14.87 13.18 -8.19
C VAL A 51 14.95 12.64 -6.77
N GLY A 52 14.28 11.54 -6.45
CA GLY A 52 14.38 10.86 -5.16
C GLY A 52 15.81 10.42 -4.84
N LEU A 53 16.52 9.81 -5.80
CA LEU A 53 17.93 9.43 -5.64
C LEU A 53 18.83 10.64 -5.40
N PHE A 54 18.60 11.73 -6.12
CA PHE A 54 19.33 12.98 -5.96
C PHE A 54 19.10 13.57 -4.55
N LEU A 55 17.85 13.64 -4.08
CA LEU A 55 17.52 14.12 -2.73
C LEU A 55 18.10 13.21 -1.65
N CYS A 56 18.05 11.89 -1.83
CA CYS A 56 18.67 10.92 -0.94
C CYS A 56 20.19 11.15 -0.80
N TYR A 57 20.87 11.45 -1.90
CA TYR A 57 22.30 11.75 -1.89
C TYR A 57 22.62 13.01 -1.04
N PHE A 58 21.84 14.08 -1.18
CA PHE A 58 22.07 15.30 -0.40
C PHE A 58 21.73 15.13 1.08
N GLU A 59 20.69 14.38 1.41
CA GLU A 59 20.39 14.03 2.80
C GLU A 59 21.51 13.20 3.42
N TYR A 60 22.09 12.28 2.65
CA TYR A 60 23.25 11.50 3.07
C TYR A 60 24.52 12.36 3.24
N ASP A 61 24.76 13.31 2.33
CA ASP A 61 25.86 14.27 2.46
C ASP A 61 25.68 15.16 3.70
N ARG A 62 24.46 15.64 3.96
CA ARG A 62 24.12 16.37 5.19
C ARG A 62 24.40 15.52 6.44
N LEU A 63 24.06 14.23 6.41
CA LEU A 63 24.29 13.30 7.51
C LEU A 63 25.78 13.15 7.84
N LYS A 64 26.67 13.20 6.84
CA LYS A 64 28.13 13.17 7.06
C LYS A 64 28.64 14.39 7.83
N VAL A 65 28.01 15.55 7.66
CA VAL A 65 28.42 16.80 8.31
C VAL A 65 27.87 16.91 9.73
N ILE A 66 26.59 16.57 9.93
CA ILE A 66 25.90 16.74 11.23
C ILE A 66 26.16 15.56 12.16
N GLY A 67 26.52 14.39 11.61
CA GLY A 67 26.74 13.16 12.37
C GLY A 67 25.48 12.29 12.47
N VAL A 68 25.70 11.01 12.75
CA VAL A 68 24.65 9.97 12.75
C VAL A 68 23.97 9.91 14.12
N ASN A 69 22.68 10.25 14.16
CA ASN A 69 21.76 9.94 15.25
C ASN A 69 20.41 9.49 14.66
N ALA A 70 19.47 9.05 15.51
CA ALA A 70 18.18 8.55 15.06
C ALA A 70 17.38 9.59 14.25
N ASP A 71 17.40 10.85 14.66
CA ASP A 71 16.64 11.93 14.03
C ASP A 71 17.22 12.37 12.69
N ASN A 72 18.54 12.38 12.55
CA ASN A 72 19.20 12.76 11.31
C ASN A 72 19.13 11.63 10.27
N LEU A 73 18.99 10.37 10.71
CA LEU A 73 18.91 9.21 9.83
C LEU A 73 17.55 9.11 9.09
N ILE A 74 16.50 9.76 9.60
CA ILE A 74 15.16 9.64 9.01
C ILE A 74 15.06 10.19 7.59
N GLY A 75 15.81 11.25 7.27
CA GLY A 75 15.80 11.88 5.94
C GLY A 75 16.28 10.93 4.83
N PRO A 76 17.50 10.36 4.93
CA PRO A 76 17.97 9.36 3.97
C PRO A 76 17.08 8.12 3.90
N LEU A 77 16.62 7.61 5.06
CA LEU A 77 15.73 6.44 5.11
C LEU A 77 14.40 6.70 4.41
N PHE A 78 13.83 7.91 4.58
CA PHE A 78 12.63 8.35 3.89
C PHE A 78 12.80 8.24 2.37
N TYR A 79 13.81 8.90 1.80
CA TYR A 79 14.01 8.89 0.35
C TYR A 79 14.33 7.50 -0.20
N LEU A 80 15.15 6.71 0.51
CA LEU A 80 15.45 5.34 0.12
C LEU A 80 14.17 4.48 0.08
N ASN A 81 13.33 4.60 1.10
CA ASN A 81 12.08 3.84 1.20
C ASN A 81 11.09 4.20 0.09
N VAL A 82 10.85 5.50 -0.18
CA VAL A 82 9.93 5.90 -1.26
C VAL A 82 10.46 5.49 -2.64
N ILE A 83 11.77 5.49 -2.88
CA ILE A 83 12.37 4.97 -4.12
C ILE A 83 12.09 3.48 -4.27
N ILE A 84 12.25 2.69 -3.20
CA ILE A 84 11.93 1.25 -3.22
C ILE A 84 10.45 1.06 -3.58
N ILE A 85 9.55 1.79 -2.94
CA ILE A 85 8.10 1.73 -3.22
C ILE A 85 7.82 2.08 -4.68
N MET A 86 8.40 3.16 -5.21
CA MET A 86 8.25 3.55 -6.61
C MET A 86 8.70 2.44 -7.58
N LEU A 87 9.86 1.83 -7.31
CA LEU A 87 10.40 0.75 -8.15
C LEU A 87 9.51 -0.51 -8.09
N LEU A 88 8.99 -0.84 -6.91
CA LEU A 88 8.05 -1.94 -6.73
C LEU A 88 6.71 -1.66 -7.44
N LEU A 89 6.15 -0.46 -7.31
CA LEU A 89 4.94 -0.04 -8.04
C LEU A 89 5.15 -0.09 -9.56
N LEU A 90 6.33 0.32 -10.05
CA LEU A 90 6.70 0.18 -11.45
C LEU A 90 6.78 -1.29 -11.88
N SER A 91 7.34 -2.17 -11.04
CA SER A 91 7.37 -3.62 -11.28
C SER A 91 5.96 -4.21 -11.36
N VAL A 92 5.07 -3.83 -10.44
CA VAL A 92 3.65 -4.23 -10.48
C VAL A 92 2.99 -3.73 -11.75
N THR A 93 3.22 -2.48 -12.13
CA THR A 93 2.65 -1.88 -13.36
C THR A 93 3.04 -2.65 -14.61
N ARG A 94 4.30 -3.11 -14.71
CA ARG A 94 4.78 -3.93 -15.85
C ARG A 94 4.06 -5.26 -15.95
N LYS A 95 3.77 -5.90 -14.82
CA LYS A 95 3.09 -7.20 -14.75
C LYS A 95 1.56 -7.08 -14.70
N TRP A 96 1.02 -5.88 -14.49
CA TRP A 96 -0.41 -5.64 -14.37
C TRP A 96 -1.24 -6.18 -15.54
N PRO A 97 -0.82 -6.08 -16.83
CA PRO A 97 -1.62 -6.57 -17.94
C PRO A 97 -1.96 -8.08 -17.86
N SER A 98 -1.05 -8.91 -17.33
CA SER A 98 -1.36 -10.35 -17.15
C SER A 98 -2.42 -10.57 -16.09
N VAL A 99 -2.40 -9.76 -15.03
CA VAL A 99 -3.36 -9.81 -13.92
C VAL A 99 -4.74 -9.29 -14.35
N VAL A 100 -4.81 -8.26 -15.19
CA VAL A 100 -6.07 -7.73 -15.76
C VAL A 100 -6.87 -8.82 -16.48
N ALA A 101 -6.20 -9.65 -17.28
CA ALA A 101 -6.85 -10.74 -17.99
C ALA A 101 -7.51 -11.74 -17.01
N LYS A 102 -6.84 -12.03 -15.89
CA LYS A 102 -7.37 -12.93 -14.86
C LYS A 102 -8.53 -12.31 -14.09
N PHE A 103 -8.48 -11.00 -13.79
CA PHE A 103 -9.63 -10.27 -13.22
C PHE A 103 -10.86 -10.37 -14.13
N GLN A 104 -10.70 -10.18 -15.43
CA GLN A 104 -11.80 -10.33 -16.37
C GLN A 104 -12.34 -11.76 -16.46
N GLN A 105 -11.46 -12.76 -16.41
CA GLN A 105 -11.87 -14.16 -16.35
C GLN A 105 -12.76 -14.41 -15.12
N VAL A 106 -12.36 -13.91 -13.94
CA VAL A 106 -13.16 -14.02 -12.71
C VAL A 106 -14.48 -13.26 -12.83
N GLU A 107 -14.48 -12.07 -13.41
CA GLU A 107 -15.70 -11.27 -13.59
C GLU A 107 -16.68 -11.86 -14.60
N ALA A 108 -16.19 -12.67 -15.55
CA ALA A 108 -17.00 -13.39 -16.52
C ALA A 108 -17.67 -14.64 -15.94
N LEU A 109 -17.26 -15.11 -14.75
CA LEU A 109 -17.86 -16.28 -14.11
C LEU A 109 -19.35 -16.08 -13.82
N GLU A 110 -20.15 -17.13 -13.99
CA GLU A 110 -21.60 -17.06 -13.82
C GLU A 110 -21.99 -16.56 -12.42
N THR A 111 -21.29 -17.02 -11.37
CA THR A 111 -21.51 -16.56 -9.98
C THR A 111 -21.34 -15.05 -9.81
N MET A 112 -20.41 -14.47 -10.56
CA MET A 112 -20.12 -13.04 -10.50
C MET A 112 -21.14 -12.21 -11.30
N GLN A 113 -21.68 -12.78 -12.38
CA GLN A 113 -22.71 -12.17 -13.22
C GLN A 113 -24.11 -12.25 -12.59
N TYR A 114 -24.49 -13.41 -12.06
CA TYR A 114 -25.78 -13.66 -11.42
C TYR A 114 -26.08 -12.65 -10.30
N ASN A 115 -25.12 -12.46 -9.41
CA ASN A 115 -25.25 -11.52 -8.30
C ASN A 115 -25.18 -10.04 -8.73
N ALA A 116 -24.60 -9.71 -9.89
CA ALA A 116 -24.61 -8.34 -10.41
C ALA A 116 -26.00 -7.92 -10.91
N GLN A 117 -26.83 -8.89 -11.29
CA GLN A 117 -28.17 -8.67 -11.84
C GLN A 117 -29.25 -8.67 -10.74
N TYR A 118 -29.12 -9.54 -9.73
CA TYR A 118 -30.10 -9.69 -8.64
C TYR A 118 -29.89 -8.69 -7.49
N HIS A 119 -28.63 -8.35 -7.19
CA HIS A 119 -28.29 -7.35 -6.19
C HIS A 119 -27.73 -6.12 -6.90
N ASN A 120 -28.50 -5.03 -6.90
CA ASN A 120 -28.12 -3.70 -7.40
C ASN A 120 -27.01 -3.05 -6.54
N LYS A 121 -25.92 -3.78 -6.27
CA LYS A 121 -24.85 -3.47 -5.32
C LYS A 121 -23.82 -2.50 -5.96
N ARG A 122 -24.29 -1.34 -6.42
CA ARG A 122 -23.47 -0.12 -6.57
C ARG A 122 -22.93 0.50 -5.25
N PRO A 123 -23.33 0.14 -4.02
CA PRO A 123 -22.77 0.73 -2.79
C PRO A 123 -21.32 0.33 -2.52
N GLY A 124 -20.92 -0.93 -2.77
CA GLY A 124 -19.56 -1.41 -2.46
C GLY A 124 -18.47 -0.66 -3.23
N ALA A 125 -18.63 -0.54 -4.56
CA ALA A 125 -17.72 0.21 -5.42
C ALA A 125 -17.63 1.70 -5.05
N ARG A 126 -18.76 2.31 -4.65
CA ARG A 126 -18.78 3.71 -4.19
C ARG A 126 -18.09 3.88 -2.84
N ARG A 127 -18.32 2.95 -1.90
CA ARG A 127 -17.69 2.92 -0.58
C ARG A 127 -16.17 2.81 -0.70
N ILE A 128 -15.67 1.84 -1.46
CA ILE A 128 -14.22 1.64 -1.58
C ILE A 128 -13.55 2.80 -2.32
N ARG A 129 -14.21 3.38 -3.33
CA ARG A 129 -13.72 4.59 -4.00
C ARG A 129 -13.69 5.78 -3.06
N ALA A 130 -14.74 6.00 -2.26
CA ALA A 130 -14.76 7.06 -1.26
C ALA A 130 -13.64 6.88 -0.24
N LEU A 131 -13.41 5.65 0.24
CA LEU A 131 -12.31 5.33 1.15
C LEU A 131 -10.95 5.66 0.53
N ALA A 132 -10.70 5.23 -0.71
CA ALA A 132 -9.46 5.52 -1.42
C ALA A 132 -9.22 7.03 -1.60
N VAL A 133 -10.26 7.78 -1.99
CA VAL A 133 -10.18 9.25 -2.11
C VAL A 133 -9.92 9.90 -0.76
N LEU A 134 -10.60 9.46 0.30
CA LEU A 134 -10.37 9.97 1.66
C LEU A 134 -8.93 9.75 2.12
N LEU A 135 -8.37 8.55 1.90
CA LEU A 135 -6.99 8.24 2.26
C LEU A 135 -5.98 9.08 1.46
N ILE A 136 -6.19 9.25 0.16
CA ILE A 136 -5.33 10.11 -0.68
C ILE A 136 -5.40 11.57 -0.20
N CYS A 137 -6.60 12.09 0.07
CA CYS A 137 -6.76 13.45 0.58
C CYS A 137 -6.14 13.61 1.98
N ALA A 138 -6.27 12.61 2.85
CA ALA A 138 -5.67 12.62 4.18
C ALA A 138 -4.13 12.63 4.10
N GLY A 139 -3.53 11.77 3.26
CA GLY A 139 -2.08 11.75 3.05
C GLY A 139 -1.56 13.06 2.43
N PHE A 140 -2.31 13.65 1.50
CA PHE A 140 -1.97 14.96 0.94
C PHE A 140 -2.05 16.06 2.02
N ALA A 141 -3.11 16.08 2.82
CA ALA A 141 -3.26 17.03 3.91
C ALA A 141 -2.14 16.87 4.96
N GLU A 142 -1.79 15.63 5.32
CA GLU A 142 -0.67 15.31 6.22
C GLU A 142 0.62 15.93 5.72
N HIS A 143 0.94 15.77 4.42
CA HIS A 143 2.12 16.37 3.84
C HIS A 143 2.06 17.91 3.80
N MET A 144 0.92 18.51 3.45
CA MET A 144 0.76 19.97 3.46
C MET A 144 0.94 20.55 4.87
N LEU A 145 0.42 19.87 5.90
CA LEU A 145 0.65 20.28 7.29
C LEU A 145 2.12 20.10 7.70
N SER A 146 2.81 19.07 7.20
CA SER A 146 4.25 18.88 7.41
C SER A 146 5.07 20.04 6.84
N ILE A 147 4.76 20.48 5.62
CA ILE A 147 5.35 21.68 5.00
C ILE A 147 5.07 22.91 5.88
N GLY A 148 3.82 23.09 6.31
CA GLY A 148 3.41 24.19 7.19
C GLY A 148 4.18 24.23 8.51
N LYS A 149 4.33 23.07 9.18
CA LYS A 149 5.18 22.91 10.37
C LYS A 149 6.63 23.29 10.07
N SER A 150 7.20 22.81 8.96
CA SER A 150 8.59 23.10 8.56
C SER A 150 8.81 24.59 8.29
N LEU A 151 7.85 25.24 7.64
CA LEU A 151 7.87 26.69 7.39
C LEU A 151 7.85 27.46 8.71
N TYR A 152 6.94 27.09 9.63
CA TYR A 152 6.85 27.72 10.94
C TYR A 152 8.16 27.57 11.74
N ALA A 153 8.76 26.38 11.72
CA ALA A 153 10.06 26.13 12.38
C ALA A 153 11.16 27.08 11.88
N LYS A 154 11.24 27.29 10.57
CA LYS A 154 12.24 28.19 9.96
C LYS A 154 11.98 29.66 10.28
N VAL A 155 10.71 30.07 10.33
CA VAL A 155 10.33 31.43 10.72
C VAL A 155 10.67 31.69 12.19
N ASP A 156 10.40 30.73 13.07
CA ASP A 156 10.76 30.80 14.48
C ASP A 156 12.26 30.92 14.68
N GLU A 157 13.04 30.11 13.95
CA GLU A 157 14.50 30.20 13.93
C GLU A 157 14.98 31.61 13.52
N ALA A 158 14.42 32.18 12.44
CA ALA A 158 14.78 33.53 11.99
C ALA A 158 14.50 34.59 13.07
N ARG A 159 13.39 34.45 13.82
CA ARG A 159 13.04 35.35 14.93
C ARG A 159 14.01 35.21 16.09
N VAL A 160 14.33 33.98 16.50
CA VAL A 160 15.26 33.72 17.62
C VAL A 160 16.68 34.20 17.28
N CYS A 161 17.12 34.01 16.04
CA CYS A 161 18.46 34.41 15.58
C CYS A 161 18.55 35.86 15.08
N ASN A 162 17.47 36.65 15.15
CA ASN A 162 17.39 38.02 14.64
C ASN A 162 17.85 38.17 13.18
N TRP A 163 17.50 37.21 12.31
CA TRP A 163 17.81 37.27 10.89
C TRP A 163 16.74 38.03 10.12
N ASN A 164 17.19 38.97 9.29
CA ASN A 164 16.30 39.73 8.42
C ASN A 164 16.21 39.07 7.04
N TYR A 165 15.00 38.91 6.51
CA TYR A 165 14.74 38.38 5.18
C TYR A 165 13.64 39.18 4.48
N SER A 166 13.81 39.44 3.20
CA SER A 166 12.89 40.25 2.38
C SER A 166 11.67 39.45 1.91
N SER A 167 11.86 38.18 1.53
CA SER A 167 10.81 37.29 1.03
C SER A 167 10.80 35.97 1.79
N LEU A 168 9.63 35.59 2.30
CA LEU A 168 9.44 34.34 3.03
C LEU A 168 9.68 33.11 2.15
N SER A 169 9.27 33.16 0.88
CA SER A 169 9.41 32.04 -0.05
C SER A 169 10.87 31.82 -0.45
N GLU A 170 11.63 32.89 -0.61
CA GLU A 170 13.08 32.84 -0.87
C GLU A 170 13.82 32.29 0.34
N TYR A 171 13.50 32.81 1.54
CA TYR A 171 14.07 32.31 2.78
C TYR A 171 13.79 30.81 2.96
N TYR A 172 12.53 30.39 2.82
CA TYR A 172 12.17 28.97 2.89
C TYR A 172 12.92 28.13 1.85
N ALA A 173 13.02 28.60 0.60
CA ALA A 173 13.71 27.89 -0.47
C ALA A 173 15.20 27.70 -0.19
N LEU A 174 15.89 28.75 0.27
CA LEU A 174 17.31 28.71 0.60
C LEU A 174 17.62 27.79 1.79
N ARG A 175 16.71 27.73 2.77
CA ARG A 175 16.86 26.87 3.95
C ARG A 175 16.54 25.41 3.67
N THR A 176 15.57 25.13 2.80
CA THR A 176 15.12 23.76 2.48
C THR A 176 15.95 23.13 1.37
N TYR A 177 16.17 23.87 0.29
CA TYR A 177 16.85 23.40 -0.92
C TYR A 177 18.14 24.17 -1.19
N GLY A 178 18.88 24.52 -0.12
CA GLY A 178 20.12 25.28 -0.22
C GLY A 178 21.15 24.64 -1.15
N PHE A 179 21.13 23.31 -1.31
CA PHE A 179 21.99 22.59 -2.26
C PHE A 179 21.72 22.95 -3.74
N ILE A 180 20.50 23.39 -4.09
CA ILE A 180 20.14 23.90 -5.43
C ILE A 180 20.33 25.41 -5.49
N PHE A 181 19.71 26.14 -4.57
CA PHE A 181 19.66 27.62 -4.63
C PHE A 181 20.97 28.32 -4.24
N ARG A 182 21.98 27.59 -3.74
CA ARG A 182 23.36 28.11 -3.67
C ARG A 182 24.07 28.14 -5.03
N ARG A 183 23.62 27.32 -5.99
CA ARG A 183 24.23 27.19 -7.34
C ARG A 183 23.43 27.92 -8.41
N ILE A 184 22.13 28.06 -8.22
CA ILE A 184 21.20 28.69 -9.17
C ILE A 184 20.51 29.84 -8.43
N PRO A 185 20.37 31.03 -9.03
CA PRO A 185 19.62 32.12 -8.41
C PRO A 185 18.19 31.70 -8.09
N TYR A 186 17.67 32.24 -6.99
CA TYR A 186 16.31 31.95 -6.56
C TYR A 186 15.31 32.26 -7.68
N ASN A 187 14.43 31.30 -7.94
CA ASN A 187 13.29 31.50 -8.81
C ASN A 187 12.10 30.70 -8.25
N PHE A 188 10.92 31.33 -8.24
CA PHE A 188 9.72 30.73 -7.67
C PHE A 188 9.26 29.44 -8.40
N PRO A 189 9.32 29.34 -9.75
CA PRO A 189 8.92 28.12 -10.44
C PRO A 189 9.74 26.87 -10.05
N THR A 190 11.06 27.00 -9.88
CA THR A 190 11.91 25.88 -9.43
C THR A 190 11.51 25.44 -8.02
N LEU A 191 11.18 26.36 -7.12
CA LEU A 191 10.67 25.99 -5.79
C LEU A 191 9.39 25.15 -5.90
N ILE A 192 8.43 25.55 -6.74
CA ILE A 192 7.18 24.80 -6.94
C ILE A 192 7.46 23.40 -7.52
N ILE A 193 8.40 23.26 -8.45
CA ILE A 193 8.77 21.95 -9.01
C ILE A 193 9.39 21.04 -7.94
N LEU A 194 10.24 21.58 -7.06
CA LEU A 194 10.87 20.82 -5.98
C LEU A 194 9.84 20.40 -4.93
N GLU A 195 8.95 21.30 -4.52
CA GLU A 195 7.85 20.99 -3.60
C GLU A 195 6.90 19.95 -4.19
N TYR A 196 6.59 20.06 -5.47
CA TYR A 196 5.80 19.05 -6.18
C TYR A 196 6.49 17.68 -6.16
N ALA A 197 7.78 17.61 -6.48
CA ALA A 197 8.51 16.36 -6.48
C ALA A 197 8.57 15.73 -5.08
N ASN A 198 8.84 16.54 -4.05
CA ASN A 198 8.83 16.09 -2.66
C ASN A 198 7.45 15.58 -2.25
N THR A 199 6.38 16.31 -2.60
CA THR A 199 5.00 15.89 -2.34
C THR A 199 4.68 14.57 -3.05
N ALA A 200 5.03 14.44 -4.33
CA ALA A 200 4.79 13.22 -5.10
C ALA A 200 5.53 12.01 -4.52
N LEU A 201 6.77 12.20 -4.05
CA LEU A 201 7.54 11.17 -3.36
C LEU A 201 6.91 10.77 -2.02
N THR A 202 6.49 11.72 -1.18
CA THR A 202 5.79 11.40 0.09
C THR A 202 4.48 10.65 -0.16
N MET A 203 3.74 10.99 -1.21
CA MET A 203 2.49 10.32 -1.57
C MET A 203 2.68 8.83 -1.95
N ALA A 204 3.90 8.36 -2.21
CA ALA A 204 4.19 6.96 -2.50
C ALA A 204 3.64 6.01 -1.40
N TRP A 205 3.79 6.39 -0.13
CA TRP A 205 3.28 5.62 1.02
C TRP A 205 1.77 5.41 0.96
N THR A 206 1.02 6.48 0.71
CA THR A 206 -0.43 6.41 0.61
C THR A 206 -0.87 5.63 -0.63
N VAL A 207 -0.17 5.80 -1.75
CA VAL A 207 -0.49 5.10 -3.01
C VAL A 207 -0.30 3.59 -2.88
N GLU A 208 0.80 3.14 -2.25
CA GLU A 208 1.06 1.73 -1.98
C GLU A 208 -0.06 1.09 -1.15
N ASP A 209 -0.41 1.72 -0.03
CA ASP A 209 -1.46 1.21 0.85
C ASP A 209 -2.84 1.18 0.19
N VAL A 210 -3.21 2.26 -0.51
CA VAL A 210 -4.48 2.31 -1.23
C VAL A 210 -4.53 1.25 -2.32
N LEU A 211 -3.43 0.99 -3.04
CA LEU A 211 -3.39 -0.08 -4.04
C LEU A 211 -3.64 -1.45 -3.39
N ILE A 212 -2.99 -1.74 -2.26
CA ILE A 212 -3.18 -2.99 -1.51
C ILE A 212 -4.63 -3.13 -1.06
N ILE A 213 -5.22 -2.09 -0.47
CA ILE A 213 -6.62 -2.07 -0.01
C ILE A 213 -7.59 -2.34 -1.18
N LEU A 214 -7.41 -1.66 -2.32
CA LEU A 214 -8.28 -1.83 -3.48
C LEU A 214 -8.28 -3.26 -4.02
N VAL A 215 -7.09 -3.86 -4.12
CA VAL A 215 -6.93 -5.21 -4.67
C VAL A 215 -7.45 -6.27 -3.70
N THR A 216 -7.15 -6.13 -2.41
CA THR A 216 -7.61 -7.06 -1.37
C THR A 216 -9.13 -7.00 -1.18
N ASP A 217 -9.75 -5.81 -1.18
CA ASP A 217 -11.22 -5.65 -1.15
C ASP A 217 -11.89 -6.32 -2.34
N ALA A 218 -11.32 -6.19 -3.55
CA ALA A 218 -11.86 -6.80 -4.75
C ALA A 218 -11.87 -8.33 -4.67
N ILE A 219 -10.74 -8.93 -4.26
CA ILE A 219 -10.62 -10.38 -4.11
C ILE A 219 -11.54 -10.90 -3.01
N ALA A 220 -11.59 -10.22 -1.86
CA ALA A 220 -12.52 -10.54 -0.77
C ALA A 220 -13.97 -10.51 -1.26
N GLY A 221 -14.34 -9.52 -2.06
CA GLY A 221 -15.67 -9.40 -2.66
C GLY A 221 -16.02 -10.52 -3.65
N TYR A 222 -15.04 -11.11 -4.36
CA TYR A 222 -15.28 -12.28 -5.19
C TYR A 222 -15.58 -13.53 -4.34
N PHE A 223 -14.76 -13.79 -3.31
CA PHE A 223 -15.04 -14.89 -2.38
C PHE A 223 -16.38 -14.71 -1.65
N GLU A 224 -16.73 -13.47 -1.27
CA GLU A 224 -18.02 -13.17 -0.63
C GLU A 224 -19.20 -13.55 -1.53
N ARG A 225 -19.14 -13.30 -2.84
CA ARG A 225 -20.21 -13.71 -3.77
C ARG A 225 -20.35 -15.22 -3.89
N ILE A 226 -19.24 -15.95 -3.88
CA ILE A 226 -19.27 -17.42 -3.85
C ILE A 226 -19.94 -17.89 -2.56
N ASN A 227 -19.58 -17.29 -1.42
CA ASN A 227 -20.19 -17.60 -0.13
C ASN A 227 -21.70 -17.31 -0.10
N GLU A 228 -22.14 -16.16 -0.65
CA GLU A 228 -23.57 -15.81 -0.76
C GLU A 228 -24.32 -16.84 -1.60
N ARG A 229 -23.75 -17.29 -2.72
CA ARG A 229 -24.36 -18.32 -3.59
C ARG A 229 -24.47 -19.66 -2.88
N ILE A 230 -23.43 -20.09 -2.16
CA ILE A 230 -23.46 -21.33 -1.35
C ILE A 230 -24.54 -21.26 -0.27
N GLN A 231 -24.70 -20.12 0.41
CA GLN A 231 -25.71 -19.96 1.46
C GLN A 231 -27.14 -20.02 0.92
N PHE A 232 -27.39 -19.35 -0.21
CA PHE A 232 -28.72 -19.30 -0.81
C PHE A 232 -29.12 -20.66 -1.39
N ASP A 233 -28.30 -21.22 -2.28
CA ASP A 233 -28.62 -22.46 -3.00
C ASP A 233 -28.38 -23.73 -2.15
N GLY A 234 -27.55 -23.65 -1.11
CA GLY A 234 -27.28 -24.78 -0.20
C GLY A 234 -28.44 -25.09 0.76
N THR A 235 -29.45 -24.23 0.86
CA THR A 235 -30.62 -24.43 1.73
C THR A 235 -31.88 -24.89 0.99
N VAL A 236 -31.94 -24.76 -0.34
CA VAL A 236 -33.08 -25.17 -1.17
C VAL A 236 -32.76 -26.49 -1.88
N GLN A 237 -33.62 -27.49 -1.74
CA GLN A 237 -33.30 -28.90 -2.03
C GLN A 237 -33.16 -29.29 -3.53
N VAL A 238 -32.04 -29.99 -3.81
CA VAL A 238 -31.89 -31.35 -4.41
C VAL A 238 -31.70 -31.57 -5.92
N VAL A 239 -32.10 -30.72 -6.87
CA VAL A 239 -32.00 -31.12 -8.31
C VAL A 239 -30.69 -30.68 -9.01
N ALA A 240 -29.92 -29.74 -8.44
CA ALA A 240 -28.71 -29.20 -9.07
C ALA A 240 -27.37 -29.75 -8.51
N LYS A 241 -27.40 -30.78 -7.64
CA LYS A 241 -26.28 -31.12 -6.73
C LYS A 241 -24.90 -31.17 -7.38
N GLU A 242 -24.64 -32.07 -8.34
CA GLU A 242 -23.25 -32.26 -8.81
C GLU A 242 -22.73 -31.10 -9.66
N LYS A 243 -23.52 -30.65 -10.66
CA LYS A 243 -23.13 -29.53 -11.52
C LYS A 243 -22.95 -28.24 -10.72
N PHE A 244 -23.85 -27.93 -9.79
CA PHE A 244 -23.74 -26.73 -8.96
C PHE A 244 -22.46 -26.74 -8.11
N TRP A 245 -22.16 -27.86 -7.44
CA TRP A 245 -20.96 -27.96 -6.60
C TRP A 245 -19.69 -27.94 -7.46
N GLY A 246 -19.70 -28.58 -8.62
CA GLY A 246 -18.61 -28.49 -9.60
C GLY A 246 -18.37 -27.06 -10.10
N ASP A 247 -19.44 -26.32 -10.42
CA ASP A 247 -19.34 -24.91 -10.83
C ASP A 247 -18.80 -24.04 -9.68
N ILE A 248 -19.28 -24.21 -8.44
CA ILE A 248 -18.79 -23.49 -7.26
C ILE A 248 -17.32 -23.79 -6.99
N HIS A 249 -16.93 -25.06 -7.06
CA HIS A 249 -15.54 -25.49 -6.90
C HIS A 249 -14.64 -24.83 -7.93
N TRP A 250 -15.01 -24.94 -9.20
CA TRP A 250 -14.27 -24.36 -10.31
C TRP A 250 -14.17 -22.83 -10.16
N HIS A 251 -15.26 -22.15 -9.83
CA HIS A 251 -15.24 -20.71 -9.56
C HIS A 251 -14.29 -20.34 -8.41
N TYR A 252 -14.29 -21.10 -7.32
CA TYR A 252 -13.38 -20.87 -6.20
C TYR A 252 -11.91 -21.04 -6.61
N VAL A 253 -11.59 -22.12 -7.33
CA VAL A 253 -10.23 -22.38 -7.83
C VAL A 253 -9.74 -21.22 -8.71
N ILE A 254 -10.57 -20.72 -9.64
CA ILE A 254 -10.21 -19.58 -10.49
C ILE A 254 -9.96 -18.30 -9.68
N VAL A 255 -10.71 -18.06 -8.59
CA VAL A 255 -10.46 -16.91 -7.69
C VAL A 255 -9.19 -17.12 -6.86
N CYS A 256 -8.88 -18.34 -6.42
CA CYS A 256 -7.61 -18.66 -5.76
C CYS A 256 -6.42 -18.44 -6.70
N GLU A 257 -6.50 -18.85 -7.96
CA GLU A 257 -5.47 -18.59 -8.96
C GLU A 257 -5.26 -17.08 -9.18
N LEU A 258 -6.34 -16.28 -9.18
CA LEU A 258 -6.23 -14.82 -9.23
C LEU A 258 -5.49 -14.28 -7.99
N LEU A 259 -5.86 -14.74 -6.80
CA LEU A 259 -5.20 -14.35 -5.55
C LEU A 259 -3.71 -14.68 -5.59
N GLU A 260 -3.32 -15.87 -6.03
CA GLU A 260 -1.93 -16.29 -6.14
C GLU A 260 -1.14 -15.39 -7.12
N GLN A 261 -1.68 -15.13 -8.31
CA GLN A 261 -1.04 -14.26 -9.30
C GLN A 261 -0.89 -12.81 -8.81
N VAL A 262 -1.91 -12.30 -8.12
CA VAL A 262 -1.89 -10.96 -7.52
C VAL A 262 -0.85 -10.88 -6.40
N MET A 263 -0.85 -11.84 -5.47
CA MET A 263 0.10 -11.86 -4.37
C MET A 263 1.53 -12.04 -4.87
N ALA A 264 1.76 -12.76 -5.97
CA ALA A 264 3.10 -12.88 -6.56
C ALA A 264 3.70 -11.54 -7.01
N ILE A 265 2.85 -10.54 -7.31
CA ILE A 265 3.32 -9.20 -7.70
C ILE A 265 3.20 -8.17 -6.58
N ILE A 266 2.21 -8.29 -5.68
CA ILE A 266 1.95 -7.32 -4.59
C ILE A 266 2.69 -7.66 -3.30
N SER A 267 3.06 -8.92 -3.04
CA SER A 267 3.71 -9.32 -1.76
C SER A 267 4.90 -8.44 -1.34
N PRO A 268 5.82 -8.04 -2.25
CA PRO A 268 6.92 -7.15 -1.86
C PRO A 268 6.43 -5.77 -1.38
N LEU A 269 5.41 -5.20 -2.04
CA LEU A 269 4.79 -3.94 -1.60
C LEU A 269 4.11 -4.12 -0.24
N LEU A 270 3.38 -5.22 -0.04
CA LEU A 270 2.75 -5.51 1.24
C LEU A 270 3.80 -5.52 2.37
N LEU A 271 4.93 -6.19 2.19
CA LEU A 271 6.00 -6.22 3.19
C LEU A 271 6.58 -4.82 3.48
N VAL A 272 6.83 -4.03 2.43
CA VAL A 272 7.35 -2.66 2.58
C VAL A 272 6.34 -1.76 3.27
N SER A 273 5.06 -1.82 2.90
CA SER A 273 3.97 -1.12 3.58
C SER A 273 3.91 -1.47 5.07
N CYS A 274 3.91 -2.76 5.41
CA CYS A 274 3.88 -3.23 6.80
C CYS A 274 5.07 -2.67 7.60
N GLY A 275 6.28 -2.78 7.06
CA GLY A 275 7.49 -2.30 7.72
C GLY A 275 7.50 -0.77 7.88
N THR A 276 7.11 -0.04 6.83
CA THR A 276 7.09 1.42 6.82
C THR A 276 6.06 1.97 7.79
N ASN A 277 4.84 1.41 7.77
CA ASN A 277 3.77 1.83 8.67
C ASN A 277 4.11 1.53 10.14
N LEU A 278 4.73 0.38 10.44
CA LEU A 278 5.20 0.07 11.78
C LEU A 278 6.30 1.05 12.22
N TYR A 279 7.31 1.27 11.39
CA TYR A 279 8.39 2.21 11.68
C TYR A 279 7.87 3.63 11.95
N LEU A 280 7.01 4.16 11.08
CA LEU A 280 6.44 5.51 11.24
C LEU A 280 5.57 5.61 12.50
N THR A 281 4.78 4.59 12.80
CA THR A 281 3.96 4.56 14.03
C THR A 281 4.85 4.60 15.27
N CYS A 282 5.88 3.74 15.34
CA CYS A 282 6.82 3.72 16.45
C CYS A 282 7.59 5.04 16.58
N TYR A 283 8.08 5.60 15.47
CA TYR A 283 8.80 6.85 15.45
C TYR A 283 7.94 8.01 15.96
N GLN A 284 6.71 8.14 15.47
CA GLN A 284 5.80 9.22 15.90
C GLN A 284 5.33 9.04 17.34
N LEU A 285 5.08 7.80 17.79
CA LEU A 285 4.77 7.51 19.19
C LEU A 285 5.92 7.86 20.13
N PHE A 286 7.17 7.66 19.72
CA PHE A 286 8.31 8.08 20.54
C PHE A 286 8.36 9.60 20.72
N HIS A 287 8.18 10.35 19.63
CA HIS A 287 8.28 11.82 19.63
C HIS A 287 7.04 12.53 20.18
N ILE A 288 5.90 11.86 20.31
CA ILE A 288 4.68 12.48 20.86
C ILE A 288 4.80 12.81 22.35
N PHE A 289 5.67 12.10 23.07
CA PHE A 289 5.94 12.34 24.49
C PHE A 289 6.89 13.51 24.72
N GLU A 290 7.56 14.01 23.68
CA GLU A 290 8.41 15.18 23.79
C GLU A 290 7.58 16.46 23.89
N PRO A 291 7.87 17.34 24.87
CA PRO A 291 7.10 18.56 25.06
C PRO A 291 7.24 19.49 23.85
N GLN A 292 6.12 19.76 23.18
CA GLN A 292 6.08 20.64 22.01
C GLN A 292 5.87 22.10 22.44
N LYS A 293 6.69 23.00 21.91
CA LYS A 293 6.64 24.45 22.26
C LYS A 293 5.40 25.17 21.74
N TYR A 294 4.85 24.73 20.60
CA TYR A 294 3.75 25.42 19.93
C TYR A 294 2.64 24.47 19.49
N LEU A 295 1.40 24.98 19.51
CA LEU A 295 0.20 24.23 19.15
C LEU A 295 0.26 23.59 17.77
N ILE A 296 0.88 24.24 16.78
CA ILE A 296 1.02 23.71 15.41
C ILE A 296 1.81 22.39 15.37
N TYR A 297 2.82 22.22 16.22
CA TYR A 297 3.61 20.99 16.29
C TYR A 297 2.79 19.87 16.90
N THR A 298 2.05 20.19 17.97
CA THR A 298 1.14 19.25 18.63
C THR A 298 0.06 18.78 17.65
N LEU A 299 -0.67 19.70 17.02
CA LEU A 299 -1.74 19.36 16.07
C LEU A 299 -1.21 18.50 14.91
N PHE A 300 -0.06 18.85 14.33
CA PHE A 300 0.58 18.04 13.30
C PHE A 300 0.92 16.64 13.80
N ALA A 301 1.55 16.51 14.97
CA ALA A 301 1.99 15.22 15.51
C ALA A 301 0.80 14.27 15.72
N TYR A 302 -0.28 14.74 16.35
CA TYR A 302 -1.48 13.91 16.57
C TYR A 302 -2.20 13.57 15.26
N PHE A 303 -2.36 14.55 14.36
CA PHE A 303 -3.03 14.32 13.07
C PHE A 303 -2.26 13.31 12.20
N SER A 304 -0.95 13.49 12.08
CA SER A 304 -0.04 12.59 11.37
C SER A 304 -0.10 11.17 11.95
N LEU A 305 0.00 11.05 13.28
CA LEU A 305 -0.04 9.74 13.95
C LEU A 305 -1.37 9.02 13.70
N CYS A 306 -2.49 9.73 13.82
CA CYS A 306 -3.80 9.17 13.51
C CYS A 306 -3.90 8.71 12.05
N CYS A 307 -3.38 9.50 11.09
CA CYS A 307 -3.39 9.12 9.67
C CYS A 307 -2.60 7.85 9.42
N VAL A 308 -1.39 7.72 9.97
CA VAL A 308 -0.55 6.52 9.83
C VAL A 308 -1.22 5.30 10.48
N ILE A 309 -1.73 5.42 11.71
CA ILE A 309 -2.41 4.30 12.40
C ILE A 309 -3.64 3.83 11.63
N VAL A 310 -4.50 4.76 11.20
CA VAL A 310 -5.72 4.43 10.44
C VAL A 310 -5.35 3.76 9.12
N ARG A 311 -4.37 4.28 8.40
CA ARG A 311 -3.89 3.70 7.14
C ARG A 311 -3.33 2.29 7.36
N ALA A 312 -2.46 2.10 8.34
CA ALA A 312 -1.90 0.79 8.70
C ALA A 312 -2.99 -0.22 9.09
N PHE A 313 -3.91 0.19 9.95
CA PHE A 313 -5.03 -0.63 10.38
C PHE A 313 -5.91 -1.06 9.20
N LEU A 314 -6.26 -0.14 8.31
CA LEU A 314 -7.08 -0.45 7.13
C LEU A 314 -6.36 -1.41 6.19
N THR A 315 -5.09 -1.18 5.86
CA THR A 315 -4.30 -2.09 5.01
C THR A 315 -4.30 -3.50 5.58
N MET A 316 -4.03 -3.65 6.88
CA MET A 316 -4.02 -4.95 7.56
C MET A 316 -5.42 -5.58 7.66
N HIS A 317 -6.44 -4.77 7.91
CA HIS A 317 -7.83 -5.22 8.00
C HIS A 317 -8.30 -5.81 6.67
N TYR A 318 -8.10 -5.12 5.55
CA TYR A 318 -8.51 -5.64 4.24
C TYR A 318 -7.68 -6.87 3.83
N CYS A 319 -6.37 -6.89 4.13
CA CYS A 319 -5.53 -8.05 3.84
C CYS A 319 -5.98 -9.29 4.64
N SER A 320 -6.26 -9.14 5.93
CA SER A 320 -6.76 -10.24 6.79
C SER A 320 -8.18 -10.67 6.43
N ALA A 321 -9.03 -9.76 5.96
CA ALA A 321 -10.40 -10.07 5.54
C ALA A 321 -10.44 -11.05 4.37
N VAL A 322 -9.51 -10.94 3.41
CA VAL A 322 -9.38 -11.91 2.29
C VAL A 322 -9.23 -13.33 2.84
N HIS A 323 -8.32 -13.52 3.80
CA HIS A 323 -8.05 -14.82 4.41
C HIS A 323 -9.26 -15.40 5.14
N GLU A 324 -9.95 -14.58 5.94
CA GLU A 324 -11.15 -15.04 6.65
C GLU A 324 -12.30 -15.37 5.71
N ILE A 325 -12.52 -14.57 4.65
CA ILE A 325 -13.62 -14.78 3.70
C ILE A 325 -13.35 -15.99 2.80
N ALA A 326 -12.09 -16.21 2.38
CA ALA A 326 -11.70 -17.37 1.59
C ALA A 326 -11.90 -18.72 2.30
N ARG A 327 -11.95 -18.73 3.64
CA ARG A 327 -12.20 -19.92 4.48
C ARG A 327 -13.69 -20.21 4.74
N LYS A 328 -14.58 -19.24 4.53
CA LYS A 328 -16.02 -19.41 4.79
C LYS A 328 -16.67 -20.55 3.98
N PRO A 329 -16.33 -20.83 2.71
CA PRO A 329 -16.95 -21.91 1.94
C PRO A 329 -16.82 -23.27 2.64
N LEU A 330 -15.66 -23.56 3.21
CA LEU A 330 -15.41 -24.78 3.98
C LEU A 330 -16.36 -24.92 5.19
N ARG A 331 -16.51 -23.83 5.96
CA ARG A 331 -17.42 -23.81 7.12
C ARG A 331 -18.87 -24.01 6.70
N LEU A 332 -19.27 -23.45 5.55
CA LEU A 332 -20.62 -23.61 4.99
C LEU A 332 -20.87 -25.03 4.50
N CYS A 333 -19.93 -25.63 3.76
CA CYS A 333 -20.05 -27.00 3.28
C CYS A 333 -20.18 -28.00 4.43
N ARG A 334 -19.44 -27.81 5.53
CA ARG A 334 -19.52 -28.66 6.73
C ARG A 334 -20.87 -28.61 7.46
N ARG A 335 -21.69 -27.57 7.25
CA ARG A 335 -23.03 -27.47 7.87
C ARG A 335 -24.08 -28.31 7.13
N ILE A 336 -23.80 -28.72 5.90
CA ILE A 336 -24.70 -29.55 5.12
C ILE A 336 -24.55 -31.01 5.59
N PRO A 337 -25.65 -31.73 5.88
CA PRO A 337 -25.59 -33.12 6.33
C PRO A 337 -24.79 -34.01 5.36
N SER A 338 -23.90 -34.86 5.90
CA SER A 338 -23.03 -35.76 5.11
C SER A 338 -23.80 -36.67 4.16
N ALA A 339 -25.03 -37.07 4.52
CA ALA A 339 -25.92 -37.84 3.67
C ALA A 339 -26.33 -37.13 2.37
N SER A 340 -26.14 -35.81 2.28
CA SER A 340 -26.46 -35.01 1.10
C SER A 340 -25.24 -34.65 0.23
N TRP A 341 -24.03 -35.08 0.63
CA TRP A 341 -22.80 -34.77 -0.09
C TRP A 341 -22.73 -35.52 -1.42
N CYS A 342 -22.20 -34.86 -2.44
CA CYS A 342 -21.81 -35.47 -3.70
C CYS A 342 -20.27 -35.52 -3.82
N SER A 343 -19.76 -36.29 -4.77
CA SER A 343 -18.33 -36.37 -5.15
C SER A 343 -17.69 -34.99 -5.27
N GLU A 344 -18.33 -34.08 -5.99
CA GLU A 344 -17.83 -32.72 -6.24
C GLU A 344 -17.80 -31.84 -4.98
N MET A 345 -18.79 -32.00 -4.09
CA MET A 345 -18.80 -31.29 -2.82
C MET A 345 -17.67 -31.78 -1.89
N LEU A 346 -17.39 -33.09 -1.90
CA LEU A 346 -16.25 -33.66 -1.18
C LEU A 346 -14.91 -33.17 -1.77
N GLY A 347 -14.79 -33.14 -3.09
CA GLY A 347 -13.64 -32.58 -3.80
C GLY A 347 -13.44 -31.09 -3.50
N SER A 348 -14.53 -30.33 -3.37
CA SER A 348 -14.52 -28.93 -2.96
C SER A 348 -13.95 -28.76 -1.55
N VAL A 349 -14.44 -29.53 -0.58
CA VAL A 349 -13.98 -29.50 0.81
C VAL A 349 -12.49 -29.86 0.88
N ILE A 350 -12.06 -30.92 0.19
CA ILE A 350 -10.65 -31.33 0.14
C ILE A 350 -9.78 -30.24 -0.49
N THR A 351 -10.23 -29.63 -1.58
CA THR A 351 -9.49 -28.54 -2.24
C THR A 351 -9.38 -27.33 -1.33
N TYR A 352 -10.45 -26.95 -0.63
CA TYR A 352 -10.41 -25.85 0.33
C TYR A 352 -9.39 -26.14 1.45
N GLU A 353 -9.40 -27.34 2.02
CA GLU A 353 -8.40 -27.75 3.02
C GLU A 353 -6.98 -27.75 2.45
N LEU A 354 -6.76 -28.29 1.25
CA LEU A 354 -5.46 -28.33 0.59
C LEU A 354 -4.93 -26.94 0.27
N VAL A 355 -5.77 -26.03 -0.24
CA VAL A 355 -5.41 -24.63 -0.47
C VAL A 355 -5.04 -23.98 0.85
N MET A 356 -5.83 -24.19 1.91
CA MET A 356 -5.52 -23.64 3.23
C MET A 356 -4.24 -24.20 3.85
N MET A 357 -3.98 -25.50 3.67
CA MET A 357 -2.75 -26.16 4.09
C MET A 357 -1.56 -25.76 3.22
N HIS A 358 -1.74 -25.53 1.92
CA HIS A 358 -0.69 -25.03 1.04
C HIS A 358 -0.26 -23.64 1.47
N PHE A 359 -1.22 -22.73 1.71
CA PHE A 359 -0.95 -21.41 2.28
C PHE A 359 -0.21 -21.53 3.62
N ALA A 360 -0.68 -22.40 4.53
CA ALA A 360 -0.02 -22.64 5.81
C ALA A 360 1.42 -23.15 5.62
N LYS A 361 1.64 -24.15 4.76
CA LYS A 361 2.94 -24.78 4.49
C LYS A 361 3.93 -23.83 3.79
N THR A 362 3.45 -22.97 2.89
CA THR A 362 4.28 -21.91 2.29
C THR A 362 4.73 -20.85 3.30
N THR A 363 3.95 -20.64 4.38
CA THR A 363 4.33 -19.74 5.49
C THR A 363 5.08 -20.45 6.64
N GLU A 364 4.96 -21.77 6.78
CA GLU A 364 5.45 -22.55 7.91
C GLU A 364 6.98 -22.61 8.01
N SER A 365 7.71 -22.32 6.92
CA SER A 365 9.18 -22.37 6.89
C SER A 365 9.87 -21.01 6.68
N GLN A 366 9.09 -19.93 6.52
CA GLN A 366 9.64 -18.58 6.36
C GLN A 366 9.56 -17.85 7.70
N GLY A 367 10.69 -17.82 8.43
CA GLY A 367 10.82 -17.09 9.70
C GLY A 367 10.97 -17.96 10.94
N ILE A 368 11.03 -19.30 10.82
CA ILE A 368 11.50 -20.15 11.91
C ILE A 368 13.01 -19.91 12.09
N VAL A 369 13.35 -19.10 13.09
CA VAL A 369 14.68 -19.12 13.70
C VAL A 369 14.89 -20.55 14.19
N LYS A 370 15.88 -21.27 13.62
CA LYS A 370 16.24 -22.59 14.12
C LYS A 370 16.43 -22.48 15.63
N THR A 371 15.81 -23.39 16.38
CA THR A 371 15.86 -23.45 17.85
C THR A 371 17.28 -23.48 18.40
N CYS A 372 18.27 -23.81 17.58
CA CYS A 372 19.68 -23.58 17.85
C CYS A 372 20.33 -22.80 16.70
N ALA A 373 20.78 -21.58 16.97
CA ALA A 373 21.76 -20.91 16.12
C ALA A 373 23.13 -21.57 16.35
N ASN A 374 23.86 -21.94 15.29
CA ASN A 374 25.23 -22.44 15.40
C ASN A 374 26.26 -21.34 15.71
N THR A 375 25.79 -20.17 16.14
CA THR A 375 26.61 -19.02 16.50
C THR A 375 26.35 -18.75 17.97
N GLU A 376 27.36 -19.02 18.80
CA GLU A 376 27.38 -18.59 20.19
C GLU A 376 27.24 -17.07 20.23
N PHE A 377 26.26 -16.59 20.99
CA PHE A 377 26.21 -15.18 21.38
C PHE A 377 27.38 -14.92 22.32
N SER A 378 28.54 -14.54 21.75
CA SER A 378 29.67 -14.03 22.53
C SER A 378 29.36 -12.59 22.94
N TYR A 379 28.67 -12.45 24.07
CA TYR A 379 28.62 -11.17 24.78
C TYR A 379 29.88 -11.08 25.64
N VAL A 380 30.87 -10.33 25.17
CA VAL A 380 32.01 -9.93 26.00
C VAL A 380 31.64 -8.59 26.64
N PRO A 381 31.31 -8.55 27.96
CA PRO A 381 31.15 -7.28 28.64
C PRO A 381 32.49 -6.53 28.58
N LYS A 382 32.47 -5.27 28.13
CA LYS A 382 33.60 -4.36 28.34
C LYS A 382 33.81 -4.21 29.84
N MET A 383 34.81 -4.88 30.39
CA MET A 383 35.30 -4.56 31.73
C MET A 383 35.82 -3.12 31.69
N GLU A 384 35.34 -2.30 32.61
CA GLU A 384 35.88 -0.97 32.88
C GLU A 384 37.38 -1.10 33.14
N SER A 385 38.18 -0.43 32.31
CA SER A 385 39.60 -0.23 32.60
C SER A 385 39.71 0.73 33.77
N THR A 386 39.95 0.20 34.96
CA THR A 386 40.57 0.97 36.04
C THR A 386 41.99 1.33 35.60
N ALA A 387 42.18 2.59 35.23
CA ALA A 387 43.50 3.20 35.12
C ALA A 387 43.76 3.97 36.42
N SER A 388 44.87 3.58 37.04
CA SER A 388 45.58 4.15 38.19
C SER A 388 45.66 5.67 38.22
#